data_AF-A0A538F8R0-F1
#
_entry.id   AF-A0A538F8R0-F1
#
_cell.length_a   1.000
_cell.length_b   1.000
_cell.length_c   1.000
_cell.angle_alpha   90.00
_cell.angle_beta   90.00
_cell.angle_gamma   90.00
#
_symmetry.space_group_name_H-M   'P 1'
#
loop_
_entity.id
_entity.type
_entity.pdbx_description
1 polymer ?
#
loop_
_entity_poly.entity_id
_entity_poly.type
_entity_poly.pdbx_seq_one_letter_code
_entity_poly.pdbx_strand_id
1 'polypeptide(L)'
;MAERAESRFGASDEASWIKLLAREHDNFRAALAYSEGAPHQLRLVSALWRFWEQQGHYGEGRRWLDAALARREGAPAMSVAGALLGAAVLARAQGDFEEAGRRATESIAIARGAGLRLVEARAVGTLGNIALAQRDFRRGAELLAKTEALFRELGDEKRLAVTMNNRAYLALELGEFEVAFALADECRGLSRKMGDRASVLSAGLNLSLAAHSLGRHETAKEALQEALELARDLGHAAFLADALIVAAARIASGDPDTAAALVAVADRARRELMLELDPVELGVRAAVENELRGTYRIDLPGDASEDDLLLSLEAATVRALDALAALASRT
;
A
#
# COMPACT_ATOMS: atom_id res chain seq x y z
N MET A 1 -19.59 15.30 -11.86
CA MET A 1 -19.29 14.84 -10.48
C MET A 1 -18.02 14.02 -10.45
N ALA A 2 -17.91 12.92 -11.22
CA ALA A 2 -16.71 12.08 -11.30
C ALA A 2 -15.40 12.86 -11.55
N GLU A 3 -15.36 13.76 -12.54
CA GLU A 3 -14.16 14.57 -12.84
C GLU A 3 -13.75 15.50 -11.68
N ARG A 4 -14.73 16.06 -10.96
CA ARG A 4 -14.47 16.88 -9.77
C ARG A 4 -13.99 16.04 -8.59
N ALA A 5 -14.43 14.80 -8.50
CA ALA A 5 -13.93 13.90 -7.48
C ALA A 5 -12.50 13.45 -7.81
N GLU A 6 -12.14 13.31 -9.10
CA GLU A 6 -10.78 12.94 -9.49
C GLU A 6 -9.72 13.94 -8.97
N SER A 7 -10.01 15.24 -9.09
CA SER A 7 -9.12 16.30 -8.58
C SER A 7 -9.14 16.44 -7.05
N ARG A 8 -10.04 15.73 -6.37
CA ARG A 8 -10.21 15.75 -4.91
C ARG A 8 -9.63 14.53 -4.19
N PHE A 9 -9.21 13.49 -4.91
CA PHE A 9 -8.49 12.37 -4.29
C PHE A 9 -7.13 12.85 -3.75
N GLY A 10 -6.97 12.86 -2.43
CA GLY A 10 -5.85 13.44 -1.69
C GLY A 10 -6.07 14.79 -1.07
N ALA A 11 -7.24 15.39 -1.25
CA ALA A 11 -7.63 16.56 -0.47
C ALA A 11 -8.16 16.13 0.90
N SER A 12 -8.19 17.06 1.86
CA SER A 12 -8.70 16.82 3.22
C SER A 12 -10.16 16.35 3.25
N ASP A 13 -10.92 16.57 2.18
CA ASP A 13 -12.31 16.13 2.02
C ASP A 13 -12.48 14.84 1.20
N GLU A 14 -11.40 14.12 0.87
CA GLU A 14 -11.43 12.87 0.09
C GLU A 14 -12.42 11.85 0.62
N ALA A 15 -12.47 11.63 1.95
CA ALA A 15 -13.39 10.68 2.56
C ALA A 15 -14.88 11.05 2.33
N SER A 16 -15.19 12.34 2.33
CA SER A 16 -16.55 12.84 2.03
C SER A 16 -16.91 12.63 0.56
N TRP A 17 -15.94 12.86 -0.33
CA TRP A 17 -16.10 12.58 -1.76
C TRP A 17 -16.29 11.09 -2.05
N ILE A 18 -15.54 10.22 -1.40
CA ILE A 18 -15.70 8.76 -1.55
C ILE A 18 -17.11 8.33 -1.12
N LYS A 19 -17.59 8.81 0.03
CA LYS A 19 -18.97 8.51 0.50
C LYS A 19 -20.03 9.03 -0.47
N LEU A 20 -19.81 10.22 -1.04
CA LEU A 20 -20.72 10.78 -2.05
C LEU A 20 -20.72 9.93 -3.32
N LEU A 21 -19.54 9.59 -3.85
CA LEU A 21 -19.42 8.73 -5.03
C LEU A 21 -20.07 7.36 -4.82
N ALA A 22 -19.92 6.77 -3.62
CA ALA A 22 -20.52 5.48 -3.30
C ALA A 22 -22.06 5.52 -3.35
N ARG A 23 -22.69 6.61 -2.88
CA ARG A 23 -24.14 6.82 -2.98
C ARG A 23 -24.62 6.97 -4.42
N GLU A 24 -23.76 7.52 -5.27
CA GLU A 24 -24.04 7.82 -6.68
C GLU A 24 -23.65 6.67 -7.61
N HIS A 25 -23.26 5.50 -7.08
CA HIS A 25 -22.74 4.40 -7.88
C HIS A 25 -23.77 3.91 -8.93
N ASP A 26 -25.03 3.76 -8.55
CA ASP A 26 -26.08 3.35 -9.50
C ASP A 26 -26.36 4.44 -10.56
N ASN A 27 -26.21 5.71 -10.19
CA ASN A 27 -26.28 6.81 -11.15
C ASN A 27 -25.10 6.79 -12.13
N PHE A 28 -23.90 6.41 -11.69
CA PHE A 28 -22.77 6.20 -12.59
C PHE A 28 -23.00 5.04 -13.55
N ARG A 29 -23.56 3.91 -13.08
CA ARG A 29 -23.93 2.79 -13.94
C ARG A 29 -24.94 3.21 -15.01
N ALA A 30 -25.99 3.93 -14.61
CA ALA A 30 -26.99 4.43 -15.53
C ALA A 30 -26.40 5.39 -16.58
N ALA A 31 -25.53 6.31 -16.16
CA ALA A 31 -24.85 7.23 -17.06
C ALA A 31 -23.89 6.51 -18.03
N LEU A 32 -23.17 5.48 -17.57
CA LEU A 32 -22.28 4.67 -18.40
C LEU A 32 -23.03 3.81 -19.41
N ALA A 33 -24.18 3.25 -19.02
CA ALA A 33 -25.06 2.53 -19.94
C ALA A 33 -25.66 3.47 -20.99
N TYR A 34 -26.12 4.65 -20.59
CA TYR A 34 -26.68 5.65 -21.51
C TYR A 34 -25.63 6.19 -22.50
N SER A 35 -24.38 6.30 -22.08
CA SER A 35 -23.28 6.77 -22.92
C SER A 35 -22.61 5.68 -23.76
N GLU A 36 -23.15 4.46 -23.79
CA GLU A 36 -22.55 3.37 -24.57
C GLU A 36 -22.43 3.73 -26.05
N GLY A 37 -21.21 3.61 -26.59
CA GLY A 37 -20.90 3.96 -27.97
C GLY A 37 -20.74 5.47 -28.23
N ALA A 38 -20.94 6.32 -27.22
CA ALA A 38 -20.74 7.75 -27.35
C ALA A 38 -19.26 8.15 -27.11
N PRO A 39 -18.72 9.15 -27.83
CA PRO A 39 -17.32 9.59 -27.68
C PRO A 39 -16.93 10.02 -26.26
N HIS A 40 -17.89 10.48 -25.46
CA HIS A 40 -17.66 10.94 -24.09
C HIS A 40 -17.62 9.80 -23.05
N GLN A 41 -17.97 8.56 -23.42
CA GLN A 41 -17.92 7.41 -22.50
C GLN A 41 -16.50 7.16 -22.00
N LEU A 42 -15.51 7.22 -22.90
CA LEU A 42 -14.09 7.06 -22.55
C LEU A 42 -13.63 8.09 -21.51
N ARG A 43 -14.11 9.32 -21.61
CA ARG A 43 -13.79 10.37 -20.64
C ARG A 43 -14.39 10.05 -19.26
N LEU A 44 -15.63 9.56 -19.22
CA LEU A 44 -16.30 9.17 -17.97
C LEU A 44 -15.57 8.01 -17.29
N VAL A 45 -15.30 6.92 -18.01
CA VAL A 45 -14.61 5.76 -17.41
C VAL A 45 -13.18 6.10 -16.99
N SER A 46 -12.49 7.00 -17.70
CA SER A 46 -11.15 7.47 -17.31
C SER A 46 -11.13 8.26 -16.01
N ALA A 47 -12.26 8.86 -15.60
CA ALA A 47 -12.40 9.57 -14.33
C ALA A 47 -12.92 8.67 -13.18
N LEU A 48 -13.63 7.58 -13.52
CA LEU A 48 -14.29 6.71 -12.54
C LEU A 48 -13.42 5.55 -12.04
N TRP A 49 -12.32 5.20 -12.71
CA TRP A 49 -11.56 4.01 -12.31
C TRP A 49 -11.00 4.06 -10.90
N ARG A 50 -10.62 5.25 -10.41
CA ARG A 50 -10.14 5.42 -9.02
C ARG A 50 -11.25 5.10 -8.01
N PHE A 51 -12.49 5.43 -8.34
CA PHE A 51 -13.63 5.06 -7.52
C PHE A 51 -13.77 3.52 -7.45
N TRP A 52 -13.69 2.83 -8.59
CA TRP A 52 -13.74 1.37 -8.60
C TRP A 52 -12.58 0.73 -7.84
N GLU A 53 -11.37 1.29 -7.95
CA GLU A 53 -10.20 0.84 -7.17
C GLU A 53 -10.45 0.96 -5.66
N GLN A 54 -10.90 2.15 -5.21
CA GLN A 54 -11.11 2.44 -3.79
C GLN A 54 -12.28 1.67 -3.17
N GLN A 55 -13.28 1.29 -3.97
CA GLN A 55 -14.44 0.51 -3.49
C GLN A 55 -14.30 -1.00 -3.72
N GLY A 56 -13.18 -1.47 -4.27
CA GLY A 56 -12.98 -2.89 -4.58
C GLY A 56 -13.83 -3.41 -5.74
N HIS A 57 -14.44 -2.53 -6.53
CA HIS A 57 -15.29 -2.88 -7.68
C HIS A 57 -14.45 -3.15 -8.95
N TYR A 58 -13.36 -3.91 -8.81
CA TYR A 58 -12.35 -4.10 -9.86
C TYR A 58 -12.94 -4.72 -11.14
N GLY A 59 -13.71 -5.81 -10.99
CA GLY A 59 -14.29 -6.52 -12.13
C GLY A 59 -15.34 -5.69 -12.87
N GLU A 60 -16.12 -4.87 -12.16
CA GLU A 60 -17.06 -3.95 -12.81
C GLU A 60 -16.32 -2.84 -13.56
N GLY A 61 -15.33 -2.21 -12.93
CA GLY A 61 -14.57 -1.15 -13.58
C GLY A 61 -13.84 -1.61 -14.83
N ARG A 62 -13.25 -2.82 -14.80
CA ARG A 62 -12.63 -3.42 -15.99
C ARG A 62 -13.63 -3.61 -17.13
N ARG A 63 -14.83 -4.16 -16.86
CA ARG A 63 -15.85 -4.33 -17.92
C ARG A 63 -16.20 -3.02 -18.60
N TRP A 64 -16.40 -1.95 -17.83
CA TRP A 64 -16.71 -0.63 -18.39
C TRP A 64 -15.53 -0.04 -19.18
N LEU A 65 -14.31 -0.16 -18.67
CA LEU A 65 -13.11 0.33 -19.34
C LEU A 65 -12.84 -0.43 -20.64
N ASP A 66 -12.95 -1.76 -20.65
CA ASP A 66 -12.74 -2.59 -21.84
C ASP A 66 -13.77 -2.28 -22.93
N ALA A 67 -15.05 -2.16 -22.57
CA ALA A 67 -16.12 -1.82 -23.51
C ALA A 67 -15.92 -0.44 -24.16
N ALA A 68 -15.46 0.55 -23.39
CA ALA A 68 -15.16 1.89 -23.89
C ALA A 68 -13.88 1.90 -24.76
N LEU A 69 -12.83 1.19 -24.33
CA LEU A 69 -11.56 1.09 -25.04
C LEU A 69 -11.67 0.34 -26.37
N ALA A 70 -12.64 -0.57 -26.52
CA ALA A 70 -12.94 -1.22 -27.79
C ALA A 70 -13.45 -0.25 -28.87
N ARG A 71 -13.96 0.93 -28.47
CA ARG A 71 -14.53 1.95 -29.36
C ARG A 71 -13.71 3.25 -29.34
N ARG A 72 -12.39 3.13 -29.13
CA ARG A 72 -11.49 4.28 -28.92
C ARG A 72 -11.04 5.03 -30.18
N GLU A 73 -11.46 4.56 -31.35
CA GLU A 73 -11.07 5.20 -32.61
C GLU A 73 -11.55 6.67 -32.65
N GLY A 74 -10.63 7.58 -32.99
CA GLY A 74 -10.90 9.03 -33.01
C GLY A 74 -11.07 9.69 -31.62
N ALA A 75 -10.93 8.95 -30.52
CA ALA A 75 -11.07 9.52 -29.18
C ALA A 75 -9.83 10.37 -28.77
N PRO A 76 -10.00 11.37 -27.88
CA PRO A 76 -8.89 12.16 -27.39
C PRO A 76 -7.82 11.31 -26.68
N ALA A 77 -6.54 11.56 -26.97
CA ALA A 77 -5.42 10.82 -26.39
C ALA A 77 -5.45 10.78 -24.86
N MET A 78 -5.88 11.86 -24.20
CA MET A 78 -6.06 11.94 -22.74
C MET A 78 -7.04 10.89 -22.22
N SER A 79 -8.21 10.77 -22.83
CA SER A 79 -9.24 9.82 -22.40
C SER A 79 -8.80 8.38 -22.65
N VAL A 80 -8.14 8.11 -23.77
CA VAL A 80 -7.62 6.76 -24.08
C VAL A 80 -6.50 6.36 -23.11
N ALA A 81 -5.48 7.21 -22.93
CA ALA A 81 -4.37 6.92 -22.03
C ALA A 81 -4.83 6.80 -20.57
N GLY A 82 -5.76 7.65 -20.13
CA GLY A 82 -6.35 7.58 -18.79
C GLY A 82 -7.19 6.32 -18.56
N ALA A 83 -7.97 5.90 -19.55
CA ALA A 83 -8.72 4.64 -19.47
C ALA A 83 -7.80 3.41 -19.48
N LEU A 84 -6.75 3.40 -20.31
CA LEU A 84 -5.73 2.33 -20.31
C LEU A 84 -4.99 2.24 -18.96
N LEU A 85 -4.65 3.39 -18.37
CA LEU A 85 -4.06 3.46 -17.03
C LEU A 85 -5.02 2.86 -15.99
N GLY A 86 -6.30 3.27 -16.01
CA GLY A 86 -7.31 2.70 -15.12
C GLY A 86 -7.45 1.19 -15.27
N ALA A 87 -7.50 0.70 -16.52
CA ALA A 87 -7.60 -0.73 -16.80
C ALA A 87 -6.38 -1.49 -16.27
N ALA A 88 -5.18 -0.92 -16.43
CA ALA A 88 -3.95 -1.49 -15.90
C ALA A 88 -3.97 -1.61 -14.37
N VAL A 89 -4.41 -0.56 -13.68
CA VAL A 89 -4.47 -0.55 -12.21
C VAL A 89 -5.48 -1.58 -11.70
N LEU A 90 -6.67 -1.66 -12.29
CA LEU A 90 -7.69 -2.63 -11.87
C LEU A 90 -7.29 -4.07 -12.21
N ALA A 91 -6.62 -4.31 -13.34
CA ALA A 91 -6.07 -5.63 -13.68
C ALA A 91 -5.00 -6.07 -12.67
N ARG A 92 -4.09 -5.16 -12.30
CA ARG A 92 -3.08 -5.40 -11.26
C ARG A 92 -3.73 -5.74 -9.91
N ALA A 93 -4.78 -5.03 -9.52
CA ALA A 93 -5.51 -5.29 -8.27
C ALA A 93 -6.17 -6.68 -8.23
N GLN A 94 -6.40 -7.30 -9.40
CA GLN A 94 -6.92 -8.66 -9.51
C GLN A 94 -5.81 -9.72 -9.77
N GLY A 95 -4.54 -9.34 -9.69
CA GLY A 95 -3.40 -10.23 -9.96
C GLY A 95 -3.15 -10.54 -11.44
N ASP A 96 -3.89 -9.90 -12.36
CA ASP A 96 -3.70 -10.06 -13.80
C ASP A 96 -2.55 -9.15 -14.29
N PHE A 97 -1.33 -9.53 -13.89
CA PHE A 97 -0.13 -8.74 -14.11
C PHE A 97 0.27 -8.64 -15.59
N GLU A 98 -0.04 -9.67 -16.39
CA GLU A 98 0.21 -9.65 -17.83
C GLU A 98 -0.64 -8.56 -18.49
N GLU A 99 -1.95 -8.57 -18.27
CA GLU A 99 -2.84 -7.57 -18.85
C GLU A 99 -2.52 -6.17 -18.33
N ALA A 100 -2.27 -6.06 -17.02
CA ALA A 100 -1.87 -4.80 -16.41
C ALA A 100 -0.62 -4.21 -17.08
N GLY A 101 0.38 -5.05 -17.35
CA GLY A 101 1.61 -4.67 -18.03
C GLY A 101 1.39 -4.20 -19.47
N ARG A 102 0.54 -4.91 -20.24
CA ARG A 102 0.20 -4.52 -21.61
C ARG A 102 -0.50 -3.15 -21.65
N ARG A 103 -1.53 -2.96 -20.82
CA ARG A 103 -2.32 -1.73 -20.78
C ARG A 103 -1.53 -0.52 -20.28
N ALA A 104 -0.70 -0.70 -19.25
CA ALA A 104 0.18 0.37 -18.78
C ALA A 104 1.19 0.77 -19.87
N THR A 105 1.75 -0.20 -20.59
CA THR A 105 2.69 0.07 -21.69
C THR A 105 2.04 0.84 -22.83
N GLU A 106 0.82 0.47 -23.23
CA GLU A 106 0.04 1.20 -24.24
C GLU A 106 -0.30 2.63 -23.77
N SER A 107 -0.69 2.79 -22.49
CA SER A 107 -0.94 4.10 -21.87
C SER A 107 0.30 4.99 -21.92
N ILE A 108 1.49 4.46 -21.62
CA ILE A 108 2.77 5.20 -21.69
C ILE A 108 3.04 5.67 -23.12
N ALA A 109 2.85 4.80 -24.13
CA ALA A 109 3.12 5.15 -25.51
C ALA A 109 2.25 6.32 -25.99
N ILE A 110 0.95 6.28 -25.69
CA ILE A 110 0.01 7.36 -26.03
C ILE A 110 0.32 8.63 -25.22
N ALA A 111 0.57 8.49 -23.92
CA ALA A 111 0.87 9.61 -23.05
C ALA A 111 2.14 10.35 -23.49
N ARG A 112 3.20 9.63 -23.87
CA ARG A 112 4.42 10.23 -24.42
C ARG A 112 4.17 10.95 -25.73
N GLY A 113 3.48 10.30 -26.67
CA GLY A 113 3.17 10.89 -27.98
C GLY A 113 2.33 12.17 -27.90
N ALA A 114 1.48 12.28 -26.86
CA ALA A 114 0.60 13.43 -26.64
C ALA A 114 1.10 14.41 -25.55
N GLY A 115 2.31 14.22 -24.99
CA GLY A 115 2.87 15.10 -23.95
C GLY A 115 2.16 15.04 -22.59
N LEU A 116 1.44 13.95 -22.30
CA LEU A 116 0.65 13.76 -21.08
C LEU A 116 1.50 13.25 -19.92
N ARG A 117 2.42 14.09 -19.43
CA ARG A 117 3.45 13.72 -18.43
C ARG A 117 2.90 13.08 -17.15
N LEU A 118 1.77 13.57 -16.63
CA LEU A 118 1.15 13.01 -15.43
C LEU A 118 0.62 11.58 -15.66
N VAL A 119 0.02 11.32 -16.82
CA VAL A 119 -0.48 9.97 -17.17
C VAL A 119 0.70 9.02 -17.39
N GLU A 120 1.75 9.50 -18.06
CA GLU A 120 3.01 8.76 -18.23
C GLU A 120 3.58 8.34 -16.86
N ALA A 121 3.77 9.28 -15.94
CA ALA A 121 4.34 9.01 -14.62
C ALA A 121 3.54 7.95 -13.85
N ARG A 122 2.20 8.06 -13.84
CA ARG A 122 1.31 7.08 -13.19
C ARG A 122 1.38 5.71 -13.84
N ALA A 123 1.47 5.64 -15.17
CA ALA A 123 1.56 4.37 -15.89
C ALA A 123 2.94 3.69 -15.70
N VAL A 124 4.03 4.46 -15.69
CA VAL A 124 5.37 3.94 -15.34
C VAL A 124 5.39 3.43 -13.90
N GLY A 125 4.81 4.17 -12.95
CA GLY A 125 4.67 3.75 -11.56
C GLY A 125 3.84 2.47 -11.41
N THR A 126 2.79 2.32 -12.23
CA THR A 126 1.99 1.09 -12.27
C THR A 126 2.82 -0.11 -12.71
N LEU A 127 3.68 0.05 -13.74
CA LEU A 127 4.64 -1.01 -14.12
C LEU A 127 5.65 -1.30 -12.99
N GLY A 128 6.10 -0.28 -12.25
CA GLY A 128 6.97 -0.47 -11.09
C GLY A 128 6.31 -1.32 -10.01
N ASN A 129 5.04 -1.02 -9.69
CA ASN A 129 4.27 -1.79 -8.71
C ASN A 129 3.97 -3.22 -9.19
N ILE A 130 3.77 -3.44 -10.49
CA ILE A 130 3.64 -4.80 -11.06
C ILE A 130 4.95 -5.56 -10.89
N ALA A 131 6.09 -4.93 -11.19
CA ALA A 131 7.41 -5.57 -11.02
C ALA A 131 7.67 -5.92 -9.55
N LEU A 132 7.29 -5.06 -8.59
CA LEU A 132 7.34 -5.38 -7.16
C LEU A 132 6.47 -6.59 -6.81
N ALA A 133 5.21 -6.62 -7.26
CA ALA A 133 4.30 -7.74 -6.99
C ALA A 133 4.79 -9.07 -7.60
N GLN A 134 5.50 -9.01 -8.73
CA GLN A 134 6.14 -10.16 -9.37
C GLN A 134 7.55 -10.46 -8.83
N ARG A 135 8.03 -9.68 -7.85
CA ARG A 135 9.38 -9.77 -7.27
C ARG A 135 10.52 -9.61 -8.29
N ASP A 136 10.27 -8.92 -9.40
CA ASP A 136 11.30 -8.44 -10.33
C ASP A 136 11.89 -7.14 -9.77
N PHE A 137 12.66 -7.28 -8.69
CA PHE A 137 13.21 -6.16 -7.92
C PHE A 137 14.11 -5.25 -8.73
N ARG A 138 14.89 -5.81 -9.67
CA ARG A 138 15.74 -5.03 -10.57
C ARG A 138 14.89 -4.11 -11.45
N ARG A 139 13.87 -4.65 -12.11
CA ARG A 139 12.96 -3.86 -12.94
C ARG A 139 12.14 -2.89 -12.10
N GLY A 140 11.71 -3.30 -10.91
CA GLY A 140 11.02 -2.45 -9.93
C GLY A 140 11.84 -1.21 -9.57
N ALA A 141 13.14 -1.39 -9.25
CA ALA A 141 14.05 -0.30 -8.91
C ALA A 141 14.16 0.71 -10.05
N GLU A 142 14.39 0.23 -11.28
CA GLU A 142 14.50 1.08 -12.47
C GLU A 142 13.22 1.87 -12.74
N LEU A 143 12.05 1.23 -12.63
CA LEU A 143 10.76 1.86 -12.92
C LEU A 143 10.35 2.85 -11.84
N LEU A 144 10.56 2.52 -10.56
CA LEU A 144 10.21 3.42 -9.45
C LEU A 144 11.15 4.62 -9.39
N ALA A 145 12.45 4.47 -9.70
CA ALA A 145 13.36 5.60 -9.83
C ALA A 145 12.95 6.55 -10.97
N LYS A 146 12.54 6.00 -12.13
CA LYS A 146 11.97 6.81 -13.23
C LYS A 146 10.69 7.51 -12.82
N THR A 147 9.80 6.82 -12.11
CA THR A 147 8.54 7.36 -11.60
C THR A 147 8.78 8.53 -10.65
N GLU A 148 9.75 8.39 -9.74
CA GLU A 148 10.14 9.45 -8.80
C GLU A 148 10.67 10.68 -9.54
N ALA A 149 11.56 10.50 -10.51
CA ALA A 149 12.08 11.60 -11.33
C ALA A 149 10.94 12.37 -12.01
N LEU A 150 9.97 11.65 -12.59
CA LEU A 150 8.80 12.26 -13.23
C LEU A 150 7.92 13.02 -12.24
N PHE A 151 7.63 12.48 -11.06
CA PHE A 151 6.82 13.21 -10.07
C PHE A 151 7.56 14.40 -9.46
N ARG A 152 8.89 14.33 -9.33
CA ARG A 152 9.71 15.48 -8.92
C ARG A 152 9.67 16.59 -9.98
N GLU A 153 9.79 16.26 -11.27
CA GLU A 153 9.63 17.22 -12.38
C GLU A 153 8.23 17.88 -12.39
N LEU A 154 7.20 17.10 -12.04
CA LEU A 154 5.82 17.57 -12.00
C LEU A 154 5.46 18.37 -10.72
N GLY A 155 6.33 18.35 -9.69
CA GLY A 155 6.02 18.92 -8.38
C GLY A 155 4.88 18.22 -7.65
N ASP A 156 4.63 16.94 -7.95
CA ASP A 156 3.53 16.16 -7.35
C ASP A 156 4.01 15.46 -6.07
N GLU A 157 4.05 16.21 -4.97
CA GLU A 157 4.57 15.73 -3.68
C GLU A 157 3.82 14.50 -3.15
N LYS A 158 2.51 14.41 -3.41
CA LYS A 158 1.69 13.27 -2.94
C LYS A 158 2.15 11.97 -3.61
N ARG A 159 2.20 11.96 -4.95
CA ARG A 159 2.61 10.77 -5.69
C ARG A 159 4.11 10.49 -5.55
N LEU A 160 4.90 11.52 -5.32
CA LEU A 160 6.31 11.39 -4.96
C LEU A 160 6.49 10.60 -3.65
N ALA A 161 5.77 10.97 -2.58
CA ALA A 161 5.83 10.25 -1.30
C ALA A 161 5.44 8.77 -1.44
N VAL A 162 4.33 8.47 -2.14
CA VAL A 162 3.92 7.06 -2.40
C VAL A 162 5.01 6.29 -3.15
N THR A 163 5.66 6.94 -4.13
CA THR A 163 6.76 6.32 -4.88
C THR A 163 7.98 6.06 -3.99
N MET A 164 8.33 7.01 -3.11
CA MET A 164 9.40 6.84 -2.13
C MET A 164 9.13 5.69 -1.16
N ASN A 165 7.89 5.54 -0.68
CA ASN A 165 7.50 4.42 0.17
C ASN A 165 7.69 3.06 -0.53
N ASN A 166 7.29 2.96 -1.81
CA ASN A 166 7.47 1.72 -2.58
C ASN A 166 8.96 1.42 -2.83
N ARG A 167 9.78 2.46 -3.02
CA ARG A 167 11.25 2.29 -3.10
C ARG A 167 11.86 1.91 -1.76
N ALA A 168 11.35 2.43 -0.64
CA ALA A 168 11.80 2.06 0.70
C ALA A 168 11.51 0.57 0.97
N TYR A 169 10.31 0.12 0.62
CA TYR A 169 9.95 -1.29 0.68
C TYR A 169 10.86 -2.17 -0.18
N LEU A 170 11.13 -1.76 -1.43
CA LEU A 170 12.07 -2.46 -2.29
C LEU A 170 13.49 -2.52 -1.71
N ALA A 171 13.94 -1.44 -1.08
CA ALA A 171 15.25 -1.41 -0.43
C ALA A 171 15.29 -2.36 0.79
N LEU A 172 14.18 -2.54 1.54
CA LEU A 172 14.08 -3.57 2.58
C LEU A 172 14.26 -4.97 1.99
N GLU A 173 13.55 -5.28 0.90
CA GLU A 173 13.64 -6.56 0.19
C GLU A 173 15.06 -6.87 -0.33
N LEU A 174 15.81 -5.83 -0.70
CA LEU A 174 17.18 -5.94 -1.17
C LEU A 174 18.22 -5.92 -0.03
N GLY A 175 17.80 -5.72 1.23
CA GLY A 175 18.70 -5.57 2.38
C GLY A 175 19.46 -4.24 2.41
N GLU A 176 19.04 -3.26 1.62
CA GLU A 176 19.62 -1.91 1.54
C GLU A 176 19.03 -1.02 2.66
N PHE A 177 19.25 -1.39 3.91
CA PHE A 177 18.52 -0.82 5.06
C PHE A 177 18.74 0.69 5.25
N GLU A 178 19.94 1.23 4.98
CA GLU A 178 20.18 2.68 5.02
C GLU A 178 19.37 3.43 3.97
N VAL A 179 19.23 2.86 2.77
CA VAL A 179 18.44 3.44 1.69
C VAL A 179 16.96 3.39 2.06
N ALA A 180 16.49 2.25 2.57
CA ALA A 180 15.13 2.09 3.07
C ALA A 180 14.79 3.10 4.17
N PHE A 181 15.69 3.27 5.16
CA PHE A 181 15.53 4.22 6.24
C PHE A 181 15.38 5.66 5.72
N ALA A 182 16.28 6.10 4.84
CA ALA A 182 16.26 7.47 4.33
C ALA A 182 14.98 7.76 3.54
N LEU A 183 14.59 6.84 2.65
CA LEU A 183 13.38 6.99 1.83
C LEU A 183 12.10 6.95 2.66
N ALA A 184 12.01 6.05 3.65
CA ALA A 184 10.85 5.94 4.52
C ALA A 184 10.71 7.18 5.42
N ASP A 185 11.80 7.70 5.98
CA ASP A 185 11.75 8.91 6.82
C ASP A 185 11.39 10.17 6.01
N GLU A 186 11.95 10.33 4.80
CA GLU A 186 11.59 11.42 3.89
C GLU A 186 10.11 11.33 3.48
N CYS A 187 9.64 10.15 3.08
CA CYS A 187 8.24 9.89 2.76
C CYS A 187 7.34 10.26 3.94
N ARG A 188 7.65 9.77 5.15
CA ARG A 188 6.88 10.06 6.36
C ARG A 188 6.82 11.56 6.64
N GLY A 189 7.93 12.28 6.50
CA GLY A 189 8.00 13.73 6.66
C GLY A 189 7.11 14.49 5.66
N LEU A 190 7.14 14.11 4.38
CA LEU A 190 6.28 14.69 3.35
C LEU A 190 4.80 14.38 3.63
N SER A 191 4.46 13.13 3.94
CA SER A 191 3.10 12.70 4.22
C SER A 191 2.51 13.40 5.44
N ARG A 192 3.29 13.65 6.50
CA ARG A 192 2.86 14.45 7.66
C ARG A 192 2.53 15.89 7.25
N LYS A 193 3.35 16.54 6.43
CA LYS A 193 3.09 17.91 5.94
C LYS A 193 1.79 18.00 5.14
N MET A 194 1.45 16.94 4.40
CA MET A 194 0.22 16.85 3.61
C MET A 194 -1.00 16.39 4.42
N GLY A 195 -0.81 15.92 5.66
CA GLY A 195 -1.88 15.31 6.46
C GLY A 195 -2.33 13.93 5.96
N ASP A 196 -1.51 13.25 5.15
CA ASP A 196 -1.80 11.92 4.61
C ASP A 196 -1.46 10.83 5.64
N ARG A 197 -2.39 10.57 6.56
CA ARG A 197 -2.23 9.61 7.66
C ARG A 197 -1.95 8.18 7.18
N ALA A 198 -2.50 7.75 6.04
CA ALA A 198 -2.29 6.41 5.51
C ALA A 198 -0.85 6.23 4.99
N SER A 199 -0.32 7.26 4.31
CA SER A 199 1.09 7.26 3.89
C SER A 199 2.05 7.38 5.08
N VAL A 200 1.70 8.14 6.13
CA VAL A 200 2.49 8.17 7.38
C VAL A 200 2.57 6.79 8.03
N LEU A 201 1.43 6.08 8.11
CA LEU A 201 1.36 4.71 8.64
C LEU A 201 2.32 3.76 7.88
N SER A 202 2.14 3.66 6.56
CA SER A 202 2.94 2.73 5.75
C SER A 202 4.45 3.05 5.78
N ALA A 203 4.81 4.33 5.69
CA ALA A 203 6.20 4.76 5.81
C ALA A 203 6.77 4.51 7.21
N GLY A 204 5.96 4.65 8.27
CA GLY A 204 6.35 4.36 9.65
C GLY A 204 6.73 2.89 9.87
N LEU A 205 5.98 1.95 9.28
CA LEU A 205 6.32 0.52 9.34
C LEU A 205 7.63 0.21 8.62
N ASN A 206 7.78 0.71 7.40
CA ASN A 206 9.02 0.54 6.63
C ASN A 206 10.24 1.14 7.35
N LEU A 207 10.06 2.33 7.95
CA LEU A 207 11.09 2.97 8.75
C LEU A 207 11.44 2.15 9.99
N SER A 208 10.44 1.58 10.67
CA SER A 208 10.65 0.73 11.84
C SER A 208 11.48 -0.51 11.50
N LEU A 209 11.13 -1.19 10.41
CA LEU A 209 11.87 -2.35 9.90
C LEU A 209 13.31 -1.99 9.54
N ALA A 210 13.52 -0.92 8.77
CA ALA A 210 14.85 -0.46 8.39
C ALA A 210 15.68 -0.09 9.63
N ALA A 211 15.11 0.68 10.56
CA ALA A 211 15.78 1.07 11.78
C ALA A 211 16.08 -0.13 12.69
N HIS A 212 15.22 -1.15 12.74
CA HIS A 212 15.46 -2.39 13.47
C HIS A 212 16.68 -3.12 12.89
N SER A 213 16.73 -3.34 11.57
CA SER A 213 17.85 -4.00 10.89
C SER A 213 19.18 -3.25 11.05
N LEU A 214 19.13 -1.92 11.24
CA LEU A 214 20.30 -1.07 11.49
C LEU A 214 20.71 -0.98 12.97
N GLY A 215 20.00 -1.67 13.88
CA GLY A 215 20.25 -1.57 15.33
C GLY A 215 19.83 -0.22 15.94
N ARG A 216 19.07 0.61 15.21
CA ARG A 216 18.56 1.92 15.67
C ARG A 216 17.30 1.70 16.51
N HIS A 217 17.48 1.07 17.66
CA HIS A 217 16.38 0.54 18.45
C HIS A 217 15.36 1.61 18.87
N GLU A 218 15.78 2.80 19.31
CA GLU A 218 14.82 3.82 19.75
C GLU A 218 13.98 4.35 18.57
N THR A 219 14.60 4.70 17.44
CA THR A 219 13.88 5.14 16.24
C THR A 219 12.90 4.09 15.72
N ALA A 220 13.30 2.81 15.72
CA ALA A 220 12.40 1.73 15.33
C ALA A 220 11.21 1.57 16.28
N LYS A 221 11.38 1.88 17.58
CA LYS A 221 10.30 1.84 18.58
C LYS A 221 9.30 2.94 18.32
N GLU A 222 9.77 4.18 18.19
CA GLU A 222 8.94 5.36 17.96
C GLU A 222 8.13 5.24 16.67
N ALA A 223 8.78 4.82 15.58
CA ALA A 223 8.12 4.62 14.29
C ALA A 223 7.06 3.51 14.35
N LEU A 224 7.31 2.43 15.10
CA LEU A 224 6.35 1.34 15.27
C LEU A 224 5.15 1.73 16.12
N GLN A 225 5.36 2.47 17.21
CA GLN A 225 4.27 2.94 18.08
C GLN A 225 3.33 3.86 17.31
N GLU A 226 3.87 4.83 16.57
CA GLU A 226 3.06 5.70 15.70
C GLU A 226 2.29 4.89 14.65
N ALA A 227 2.91 3.90 14.03
CA ALA A 227 2.24 3.04 13.07
C ALA A 227 1.11 2.21 13.69
N LEU A 228 1.31 1.58 14.86
CA LEU A 228 0.27 0.83 15.56
C LEU A 228 -0.93 1.72 15.92
N GLU A 229 -0.66 2.93 16.44
CA GLU A 229 -1.71 3.90 16.77
C GLU A 229 -2.49 4.35 15.53
N LEU A 230 -1.79 4.68 14.45
CA LEU A 230 -2.43 5.09 13.19
C LEU A 230 -3.23 3.95 12.55
N ALA A 231 -2.70 2.73 12.53
CA ALA A 231 -3.41 1.58 11.98
C ALA A 231 -4.67 1.26 12.78
N ARG A 232 -4.63 1.39 14.11
CA ARG A 232 -5.79 1.27 14.98
C ARG A 232 -6.83 2.35 14.69
N ASP A 233 -6.42 3.61 14.68
CA ASP A 233 -7.31 4.76 14.43
C ASP A 233 -7.99 4.69 13.06
N LEU A 234 -7.28 4.18 12.05
CA LEU A 234 -7.77 4.04 10.68
C LEU A 234 -8.55 2.73 10.45
N GLY A 235 -8.54 1.80 11.40
CA GLY A 235 -9.16 0.47 11.26
C GLY A 235 -8.49 -0.43 10.23
N HIS A 236 -7.18 -0.26 10.00
CA HIS A 236 -6.43 -1.04 9.02
C HIS A 236 -5.90 -2.35 9.63
N ALA A 237 -6.73 -3.39 9.63
CA ALA A 237 -6.41 -4.69 10.22
C ALA A 237 -5.16 -5.37 9.62
N ALA A 238 -4.91 -5.23 8.30
CA ALA A 238 -3.72 -5.78 7.66
C ALA A 238 -2.43 -5.16 8.26
N PHE A 239 -2.36 -3.82 8.26
CA PHE A 239 -1.22 -3.10 8.85
C PHE A 239 -1.04 -3.38 10.35
N LEU A 240 -2.13 -3.61 11.10
CA LEU A 240 -2.02 -4.05 12.49
C LEU A 240 -1.34 -5.42 12.59
N ALA A 241 -1.75 -6.40 11.78
CA ALA A 241 -1.13 -7.73 11.79
C ALA A 241 0.38 -7.66 11.47
N ASP A 242 0.78 -6.87 10.47
CA ASP A 242 2.19 -6.66 10.12
C ASP A 242 2.96 -6.03 11.28
N ALA A 243 2.42 -4.95 11.84
CA ALA A 243 3.04 -4.21 12.94
C ALA A 243 3.20 -5.05 14.21
N LEU A 244 2.26 -5.95 14.50
CA LEU A 244 2.33 -6.84 15.67
C LEU A 244 3.50 -7.83 15.59
N ILE A 245 3.84 -8.33 14.39
CA ILE A 245 5.01 -9.20 14.19
C ILE A 245 6.29 -8.42 14.49
N VAL A 246 6.38 -7.18 14.00
CA VAL A 246 7.53 -6.30 14.28
C VAL A 246 7.60 -5.94 15.77
N ALA A 247 6.46 -5.73 16.43
CA ALA A 247 6.41 -5.46 17.88
C ALA A 247 6.90 -6.66 18.68
N ALA A 248 6.46 -7.87 18.32
CA ALA A 248 6.90 -9.11 18.94
C ALA A 248 8.43 -9.26 18.85
N ALA A 249 9.02 -8.99 17.68
CA ALA A 249 10.47 -9.06 17.48
C ALA A 249 11.26 -8.13 18.40
N ARG A 250 10.67 -7.01 18.79
CA ARG A 250 11.30 -6.02 19.66
C ARG A 250 11.20 -6.35 21.14
N ILE A 251 10.09 -6.94 21.55
CA ILE A 251 9.82 -7.22 22.97
C ILE A 251 10.23 -8.64 23.36
N ALA A 252 10.45 -9.56 22.42
CA ALA A 252 10.74 -10.97 22.69
C ALA A 252 11.81 -11.19 23.77
N SER A 253 12.90 -10.41 23.75
CA SER A 253 13.96 -10.59 24.75
C SER A 253 13.57 -10.17 26.18
N GLY A 254 12.56 -9.33 26.35
CA GLY A 254 12.12 -8.76 27.63
C GLY A 254 10.75 -9.23 28.12
N ASP A 255 9.86 -9.58 27.18
CA ASP A 255 8.50 -10.08 27.42
C ASP A 255 8.15 -11.14 26.34
N PRO A 256 8.73 -12.35 26.46
CA PRO A 256 8.58 -13.41 25.46
C PRO A 256 7.14 -13.95 25.39
N ASP A 257 6.40 -13.95 26.49
CA ASP A 257 5.01 -14.41 26.53
C ASP A 257 4.10 -13.45 25.76
N THR A 258 4.26 -12.14 25.95
CA THR A 258 3.54 -11.16 25.11
C THR A 258 3.98 -11.26 23.66
N ALA A 259 5.27 -11.40 23.35
CA ALA A 259 5.72 -11.58 21.97
C ALA A 259 5.05 -12.78 21.29
N ALA A 260 4.97 -13.92 21.98
CA ALA A 260 4.30 -15.12 21.50
C ALA A 260 2.81 -14.87 21.20
N ALA A 261 2.10 -14.20 22.13
CA ALA A 261 0.70 -13.81 21.94
C ALA A 261 0.49 -12.91 20.72
N LEU A 262 1.36 -11.90 20.53
CA LEU A 262 1.27 -10.97 19.40
C LEU A 262 1.46 -11.70 18.05
N VAL A 263 2.44 -12.62 17.95
CA VAL A 263 2.65 -13.42 16.74
C VAL A 263 1.43 -14.31 16.47
N ALA A 264 0.87 -14.97 17.49
CA ALA A 264 -0.29 -15.83 17.33
C ALA A 264 -1.53 -15.07 16.81
N VAL A 265 -1.79 -13.87 17.37
CA VAL A 265 -2.89 -13.00 16.92
C VAL A 265 -2.65 -12.49 15.49
N ALA A 266 -1.43 -12.06 15.18
CA ALA A 266 -1.06 -11.62 13.84
C ALA A 266 -1.24 -12.74 12.81
N ASP A 267 -0.70 -13.93 13.06
CA ASP A 267 -0.81 -15.09 12.18
C ASP A 267 -2.28 -15.49 11.95
N ARG A 268 -3.13 -15.41 12.97
CA ARG A 268 -4.58 -15.64 12.82
C ARG A 268 -5.23 -14.56 11.95
N ALA A 269 -4.99 -13.29 12.25
CA ALA A 269 -5.57 -12.18 11.48
C ALA A 269 -5.16 -12.26 10.00
N ARG A 270 -3.91 -12.60 9.71
CA ARG A 270 -3.45 -12.83 8.32
C ARG A 270 -4.19 -13.96 7.63
N ARG A 271 -4.42 -15.10 8.31
CA ARG A 271 -5.20 -16.20 7.74
C ARG A 271 -6.64 -15.79 7.43
N GLU A 272 -7.28 -15.06 8.34
CA GLU A 272 -8.65 -14.56 8.15
C GLU A 272 -8.74 -13.55 6.99
N LEU A 273 -7.71 -12.72 6.83
CA LEU A 273 -7.60 -11.74 5.76
C LEU A 273 -7.03 -12.31 4.45
N MET A 274 -6.65 -13.59 4.43
CA MET A 274 -5.99 -14.25 3.30
C MET A 274 -4.71 -13.53 2.84
N LEU A 275 -3.92 -13.03 3.80
CA LEU A 275 -2.66 -12.32 3.56
C LEU A 275 -1.46 -13.26 3.73
N GLU A 276 -0.60 -13.30 2.73
CA GLU A 276 0.69 -13.99 2.80
C GLU A 276 1.77 -13.05 3.32
N LEU A 277 2.72 -13.56 4.13
CA LEU A 277 3.91 -12.81 4.54
C LEU A 277 4.83 -12.59 3.35
N ASP A 278 5.33 -11.36 3.20
CA ASP A 278 6.44 -11.13 2.28
C ASP A 278 7.77 -11.64 2.87
N PRO A 279 8.86 -11.72 2.09
CA PRO A 279 10.15 -12.24 2.56
C PRO A 279 10.74 -11.49 3.75
N VAL A 280 10.60 -10.17 3.81
CA VAL A 280 11.11 -9.36 4.93
C VAL A 280 10.31 -9.67 6.19
N GLU A 281 8.99 -9.63 6.09
CA GLU A 281 8.07 -9.97 7.20
C GLU A 281 8.27 -11.41 7.67
N LEU A 282 8.45 -12.36 6.74
CA LEU A 282 8.74 -13.76 7.04
C LEU A 282 10.08 -13.90 7.76
N GLY A 283 11.09 -13.13 7.35
CA GLY A 283 12.39 -13.07 8.02
C GLY A 283 12.27 -12.58 9.46
N VAL A 284 11.52 -11.49 9.70
CA VAL A 284 11.26 -10.97 11.04
C VAL A 284 10.50 -11.99 11.87
N ARG A 285 9.40 -12.53 11.35
CA ARG A 285 8.57 -13.54 12.04
C ARG A 285 9.39 -14.79 12.40
N ALA A 286 10.23 -15.27 11.49
CA ALA A 286 11.11 -16.42 11.74
C ALA A 286 12.18 -16.11 12.78
N ALA A 287 12.72 -14.89 12.81
CA ALA A 287 13.67 -14.47 13.84
C ALA A 287 13.01 -14.50 15.23
N VAL A 288 11.79 -13.97 15.36
CA VAL A 288 11.03 -14.01 16.63
C VAL A 288 10.79 -15.45 17.07
N GLU A 289 10.30 -16.30 16.16
CA GLU A 289 10.04 -17.70 16.48
C GLU A 289 11.31 -18.44 16.92
N ASN A 290 12.43 -18.22 16.23
CA ASN A 290 13.69 -18.85 16.58
C ASN A 290 14.21 -18.39 17.95
N GLU A 291 14.04 -17.10 18.29
CA GLU A 291 14.38 -16.58 19.61
C GLU A 291 13.48 -17.19 20.71
N LEU A 292 12.16 -17.20 20.50
CA LEU A 292 11.18 -17.78 21.42
C LEU A 292 11.47 -19.27 21.67
N ARG A 293 11.67 -20.06 20.61
CA ARG A 293 11.98 -21.48 20.72
C ARG A 293 13.34 -21.73 21.36
N GLY A 294 14.39 -21.05 20.87
CA GLY A 294 15.77 -21.33 21.23
C GLY A 294 16.14 -20.84 22.64
N THR A 295 15.70 -19.63 23.00
CA THR A 295 16.07 -18.97 24.26
C THR A 295 15.04 -19.24 25.35
N TYR A 296 13.75 -19.18 25.01
CA TYR A 296 12.64 -19.20 25.97
C TYR A 296 11.88 -20.53 26.02
N ARG A 297 12.15 -21.45 25.09
CA ARG A 297 11.46 -22.75 24.95
C ARG A 297 9.94 -22.60 24.76
N ILE A 298 9.54 -21.58 23.99
CA ILE A 298 8.15 -21.35 23.58
C ILE A 298 8.03 -21.74 22.11
N ASP A 299 7.25 -22.79 21.84
CA ASP A 299 6.95 -23.30 20.50
C ASP A 299 5.59 -22.79 20.00
N LEU A 300 5.60 -21.88 19.03
CA LEU A 300 4.38 -21.40 18.39
C LEU A 300 3.85 -22.37 17.32
N PRO A 301 2.51 -22.50 17.14
CA PRO A 301 1.46 -21.89 17.95
C PRO A 301 1.10 -22.69 19.22
N GLY A 302 1.76 -23.82 19.48
CA GLY A 302 1.37 -24.80 20.51
C GLY A 302 1.43 -24.29 21.95
N ASP A 303 2.36 -23.39 22.26
CA ASP A 303 2.58 -22.84 23.60
C ASP A 303 1.89 -21.48 23.81
N ALA A 304 1.16 -20.95 22.82
CA ALA A 304 0.31 -19.79 23.04
C ALA A 304 -0.89 -20.19 23.92
N SER A 305 -1.19 -19.42 24.96
CA SER A 305 -2.32 -19.74 25.85
C SER A 305 -3.66 -19.66 25.11
N GLU A 306 -4.69 -20.39 25.57
CA GLU A 306 -6.05 -20.29 24.99
C GLU A 306 -6.57 -18.84 25.03
N ASP A 307 -6.24 -18.08 26.08
CA ASP A 307 -6.61 -16.68 26.21
C ASP A 307 -5.89 -15.80 25.18
N ASP A 308 -4.60 -16.05 24.90
CA ASP A 308 -3.84 -15.34 23.87
C ASP A 308 -4.38 -15.63 22.46
N LEU A 309 -4.83 -16.86 22.21
CA LEU A 309 -5.45 -17.26 20.95
C LEU A 309 -6.83 -16.62 20.74
N LEU A 310 -7.50 -16.16 21.81
CA LEU A 310 -8.79 -15.48 21.76
C LEU A 310 -8.67 -13.95 21.73
N LEU A 311 -7.49 -13.40 22.01
CA LEU A 311 -7.24 -11.96 22.09
C LEU A 311 -7.61 -11.26 20.77
N SER A 312 -8.40 -10.18 20.81
CA SER A 312 -8.73 -9.44 19.59
C SER A 312 -7.51 -8.71 19.02
N LEU A 313 -7.53 -8.38 17.72
CA LEU A 313 -6.44 -7.61 17.08
C LEU A 313 -6.24 -6.24 17.76
N GLU A 314 -7.33 -5.61 18.20
CA GLU A 314 -7.29 -4.34 18.92
C GLU A 314 -6.69 -4.50 20.32
N ALA A 315 -7.07 -5.54 21.06
CA ALA A 315 -6.50 -5.83 22.38
C ALA A 315 -5.00 -6.18 22.28
N ALA A 316 -4.61 -6.95 21.26
CA ALA A 316 -3.20 -7.24 20.97
C ALA A 316 -2.41 -5.96 20.67
N THR A 317 -3.01 -5.02 19.94
CA THR A 317 -2.42 -3.72 19.62
C THR A 317 -2.17 -2.89 20.88
N VAL A 318 -3.13 -2.85 21.81
CA VAL A 318 -2.95 -2.17 23.10
C VAL A 318 -1.82 -2.82 23.90
N ARG A 319 -1.83 -4.16 24.01
CA ARG A 319 -0.78 -4.91 24.71
C ARG A 319 0.61 -4.67 24.10
N ALA A 320 0.70 -4.59 22.76
CA ALA A 320 1.93 -4.26 22.06
C ALA A 320 2.44 -2.85 22.39
N LEU A 321 1.55 -1.85 22.39
CA LEU A 321 1.91 -0.47 22.75
C LEU A 321 2.42 -0.36 24.19
N ASP A 322 1.76 -1.03 25.13
CA ASP A 322 2.16 -1.05 26.54
C ASP A 322 3.53 -1.73 26.72
N ALA A 323 3.75 -2.88 26.08
CA ALA A 323 5.02 -3.59 26.13
C ALA A 323 6.17 -2.79 25.48
N LEU A 324 5.91 -2.12 24.35
CA LEU A 324 6.88 -1.23 23.71
C LEU A 324 7.21 -0.02 24.60
N ALA A 325 6.24 0.55 25.31
CA ALA A 325 6.47 1.65 26.25
C ALA A 325 7.30 1.21 27.47
N ALA A 326 7.15 -0.05 27.91
CA ALA A 326 7.90 -0.63 29.01
C ALA A 326 9.35 -1.02 28.64
N LEU A 327 9.69 -1.09 27.35
CA LEU A 327 11.08 -1.31 26.92
C LEU A 327 11.94 -0.12 27.38
N ALA A 328 12.82 -0.38 28.35
CA ALA A 328 13.85 0.58 28.74
C ALA A 328 14.68 0.99 27.51
N SER A 329 15.05 2.28 27.43
CA SER A 329 15.98 2.78 26.44
C SER A 329 17.30 2.02 26.56
N ARG A 330 17.54 1.04 25.70
CA ARG A 330 18.84 0.37 25.59
C ARG A 330 19.81 1.41 24.99
N THR A 331 20.68 1.97 25.84
CA THR A 331 21.81 2.84 25.45
C THR A 331 22.81 2.08 24.61
#